data_AF-A0A2D6YNM8-F1
#
_entry.id   AF-A0A2D6YNM8-F1
#
_cell.length_a   1.000
_cell.length_b   1.000
_cell.length_c   1.000
_cell.angle_alpha   90.00
_cell.angle_beta   90.00
_cell.angle_gamma   90.00
#
_symmetry.space_group_name_H-M   'P 1'
#
loop_
_entity.id
_entity.type
_entity.pdbx_description
1 polymer ?
#
loop_
_entity_poly.entity_id
_entity_poly.type
_entity_poly.pdbx_seq_one_letter_code
_entity_poly.pdbx_strand_id
1 'polypeptide(L)' 'DEWGIAGAREVYRTLALPTNAYIEALTYTRDRACAPRDMSAQAVNEYKSYLDYLINALS' A
#
# COMPACT_ATOMS: atom_id res chain seq x y z
N ASP A 1 -5.52 6.99 7.53
CA ASP A 1 -4.41 7.68 8.23
C ASP A 1 -4.29 7.26 9.68
N GLU A 2 -5.30 7.56 10.52
CA GLU A 2 -5.25 7.40 11.98
C GLU A 2 -5.03 5.96 12.48
N TRP A 3 -5.50 4.94 11.75
CA TRP A 3 -5.49 3.56 12.24
C TRP A 3 -4.38 2.67 11.69
N GLY A 4 -3.60 3.16 10.72
CA GLY A 4 -2.62 2.32 10.02
C GLY A 4 -1.37 3.03 9.51
N ILE A 5 -1.33 4.37 9.53
CA ILE A 5 -0.16 5.15 9.13
C ILE A 5 0.45 5.84 10.35
N ALA A 6 -0.38 6.51 11.15
CA ALA A 6 0.08 7.20 12.35
C ALA A 6 0.71 6.21 13.34
N GLY A 7 1.98 6.45 13.72
CA GLY A 7 2.73 5.62 14.67
C GLY A 7 3.30 4.32 14.11
N ALA A 8 3.00 3.96 12.85
CA ALA A 8 3.41 2.68 12.28
C ALA A 8 4.94 2.56 12.13
N ARG A 9 5.63 3.63 11.73
CA ARG A 9 7.10 3.61 11.56
C ARG A 9 7.82 3.38 12.89
N GLU A 10 7.32 3.97 13.98
CA GLU A 10 7.86 3.77 15.33
C GLU A 10 7.70 2.32 15.79
N VAL A 11 6.53 1.73 15.57
CA VAL A 11 6.24 0.32 15.91
C VAL A 11 7.13 -0.60 15.09
N TYR A 12 7.21 -0.43 13.77
CA TYR A 12 8.02 -1.27 12.89
C TYR A 12 9.51 -1.17 13.23
N ARG A 13 10.03 0.03 13.50
CA ARG A 13 11.41 0.21 13.95
C ARG A 13 11.67 -0.53 15.28
N THR A 14 10.76 -0.40 16.24
CA THR A 14 10.90 -1.01 17.57
C THR A 14 10.90 -2.53 17.49
N LEU A 15 10.09 -3.09 16.59
CA LEU A 15 9.97 -4.54 16.38
C LEU A 15 10.93 -5.09 15.31
N ALA A 16 11.84 -4.26 14.78
CA ALA A 16 12.75 -4.61 13.68
C ALA A 16 12.02 -5.19 12.44
N LEU A 17 10.82 -4.68 12.15
CA LEU A 17 10.04 -5.06 10.98
C LEU A 17 10.45 -4.19 9.79
N PRO A 18 10.92 -4.77 8.68
CA PRO A 18 11.49 -4.00 7.59
C PRO A 18 10.37 -3.46 6.68
N THR A 19 10.30 -2.13 6.51
CA THR A 19 9.22 -1.47 5.75
C THR A 19 9.23 -1.83 4.26
N ASN A 20 10.40 -2.17 3.70
CA ASN A 20 10.54 -2.61 2.31
C ASN A 20 9.71 -3.87 2.00
N ALA A 21 9.56 -4.81 2.93
CA ALA A 21 8.74 -6.01 2.74
C ALA A 21 7.26 -5.66 2.57
N TYR A 22 6.77 -4.65 3.31
CA TYR A 22 5.40 -4.15 3.17
C TYR A 22 5.23 -3.37 1.85
N ILE A 23 6.21 -2.55 1.48
CA ILE A 23 6.20 -1.80 0.21
C ILE A 23 6.17 -2.75 -1.00
N GLU A 24 6.97 -3.83 -0.98
CA GLU A 24 6.99 -4.87 -2.01
C GLU A 24 5.62 -5.53 -2.17
N ALA A 25 5.00 -5.97 -1.07
CA ALA A 25 3.69 -6.63 -1.08
C ALA A 25 2.58 -5.71 -1.64
N LEU A 26 2.56 -4.44 -1.20
CA LEU A 26 1.60 -3.46 -1.68
C LEU A 26 1.82 -3.11 -3.16
N THR A 27 3.09 -2.98 -3.58
CA THR A 27 3.46 -2.72 -4.98
C THR A 27 3.02 -3.85 -5.89
N TYR A 28 3.29 -5.10 -5.51
CA TYR A 28 2.84 -6.26 -6.28
C TYR A 28 1.33 -6.26 -6.48
N THR A 29 0.57 -5.97 -5.42
CA THR A 29 -0.90 -5.98 -5.48
C THR A 29 -1.44 -4.87 -6.38
N ARG A 30 -0.86 -3.65 -6.28
CA ARG A 30 -1.15 -2.50 -7.13
C ARG A 30 -0.90 -2.82 -8.61
N ASP A 31 0.24 -3.39 -8.93
CA ASP A 31 0.65 -3.66 -10.32
C ASP A 31 -0.17 -4.80 -10.94
N ARG A 32 -0.59 -5.77 -10.11
CA ARG A 32 -1.43 -6.88 -10.56
C ARG A 32 -2.86 -6.48 -10.87
N ALA A 33 -3.41 -5.43 -10.23
CA ALA A 33 -4.80 -5.05 -10.44
C ALA A 33 -5.08 -4.63 -11.90
N CYS A 34 -6.07 -5.28 -12.51
CA CYS A 34 -6.35 -5.16 -13.94
C CYS A 34 -7.84 -4.91 -14.23
N ALA A 35 -8.13 -3.94 -15.09
CA ALA A 35 -9.44 -3.76 -15.71
C ALA A 35 -9.41 -4.33 -17.14
N PRO A 36 -10.51 -4.94 -17.63
CA PRO A 36 -11.81 -5.10 -16.96
C PRO A 36 -11.94 -6.37 -16.10
N ARG A 37 -10.87 -7.18 -15.98
CA ARG A 37 -10.93 -8.50 -15.36
C ARG A 37 -11.35 -8.46 -13.89
N ASP A 38 -10.71 -7.60 -13.10
CA ASP A 38 -10.84 -7.60 -11.65
C ASP A 38 -11.89 -6.57 -11.18
N MET A 39 -12.01 -5.44 -11.89
CA MET A 39 -12.98 -4.37 -11.63
C MET A 39 -13.07 -3.40 -12.83
N SER A 40 -13.92 -2.37 -12.72
CA SER A 40 -14.04 -1.30 -13.73
C SER A 40 -12.78 -0.43 -13.81
N ALA A 41 -12.58 0.27 -14.93
CA ALA A 41 -11.40 1.13 -15.12
C ALA A 41 -11.29 2.22 -14.03
N GLN A 42 -12.41 2.87 -13.67
CA GLN A 42 -12.41 3.87 -12.60
C GLN A 42 -12.09 3.25 -11.23
N ALA A 43 -12.65 2.07 -10.93
CA ALA A 43 -12.40 1.40 -9.66
C ALA A 43 -10.92 0.98 -9.51
N VAL A 44 -10.29 0.49 -10.59
CA VAL A 44 -8.84 0.18 -10.57
C VAL A 44 -8.02 1.42 -10.26
N ASN A 45 -8.37 2.58 -10.83
CA ASN A 45 -7.61 3.82 -10.60
C ASN A 45 -7.67 4.26 -9.13
N GLU A 46 -8.86 4.27 -8.54
CA GLU A 46 -9.01 4.61 -7.11
C GLU A 46 -8.29 3.60 -6.21
N TYR A 47 -8.41 2.30 -6.52
CA TYR A 47 -7.70 1.24 -5.81
C TYR A 47 -6.18 1.45 -5.81
N LYS A 48 -5.60 1.73 -6.98
CA LYS A 48 -4.16 2.00 -7.11
C LYS A 48 -3.77 3.28 -6.37
N SER A 49 -4.59 4.33 -6.42
CA SER A 49 -4.32 5.59 -5.72
C SER A 49 -4.19 5.41 -4.20
N TYR A 50 -5.06 4.62 -3.57
CA TYR A 50 -4.94 4.34 -2.14
C TYR A 50 -3.69 3.52 -1.78
N LEU A 51 -3.30 2.57 -2.64
CA LEU A 51 -2.07 1.82 -2.44
C LEU A 51 -0.83 2.70 -2.62
N ASP A 52 -0.80 3.57 -3.63
CA ASP A 52 0.27 4.54 -3.85
C ASP A 52 0.45 5.45 -2.64
N TYR A 53 -0.66 5.94 -2.09
CA TYR A 53 -0.65 6.77 -0.89
C TYR A 53 -0.02 6.04 0.31
N LEU A 54 -0.42 4.78 0.56
CA LEU A 54 0.14 3.99 1.65
C LEU A 54 1.63 3.67 1.45
N ILE A 55 2.04 3.35 0.22
CA ILE A 55 3.44 3.07 -0.11
C ILE A 55 4.30 4.32 0.12
N ASN A 56 3.81 5.49 -0.29
CA ASN A 56 4.49 6.77 -0.04
C ASN A 56 4.60 7.09 1.46
N ALA A 57 3.62 6.70 2.28
CA ALA A 57 3.69 6.90 3.72
C ALA A 57 4.73 5.97 4.42
N LEU A 58 5.00 4.80 3.84
CA LEU A 58 5.95 3.80 4.36
C LEU A 58 7.38 3.95 3.83
N SER A 59 7.54 4.66 2.71
CA SER A 59 8.84 5.00 2.09
C SER A 59 9.56 6.07 2.91
#